data_AF-A0AAU3HTL1-F1
#
_entry.id   AF-A0AAU3HTL1-F1
#
_cell.length_a   1.000
_cell.length_b   1.000
_cell.length_c   1.000
_cell.angle_alpha   90.00
_cell.angle_beta   90.00
_cell.angle_gamma   90.00
#
_symmetry.space_group_name_H-M   'P 1'
#
loop_
_entity.id
_entity.type
_entity.pdbx_description
1 polymer ?
#
loop_
_entity_poly.entity_id
_entity_poly.type
_entity_poly.pdbx_seq_one_letter_code
_entity_poly.pdbx_strand_id
1 'polypeptide(L)'
;MKEITVTRRTTARPPLQAVLFDMDGTLVDTERLWWEAVEEVADGLGHVLTATDQPHVLGRPVEHTAAWLAGVTGAPGEETAVELHRQFADRVRTGVVPRPGARELLRALARERVPTALVTASPRAIADTVLEALGTGHFAVSVTADDTGRTKPAPDPYLAACRALGVDPAACVAVEDTQTGVTSAESAGCAVLAVPSLAPIEPAAGRTVLGSLEGVSPARLRAMVAPGELRVMSWNLWFGGTKVDGYREKQLKAITETGADVVGLQETYGDAARELADALGWYHHRAGDNLGVISRHPITSVLGDPDVGFYGGTGVRIELDGGQRVDVWSVHLDCAPYGPYEARFDGLPAAVLIAHESGRLARMREILRRVADTRDESVPVVLTGDFNVPSHLDRPDVAWPVTRAAEEAGLRDSYREAHPDPVRDPGHTWSPVHAEHEDGSGRPEPQDRIDFVLHRGLTVLDSRTLVSGDPRPWPDVAGNDWPSDHAAVVTVFAVARGD
;
A
#
# COMPACT_ATOMS: atom_id res chain seq x y z
N MET A 1 -6.64 -24.16 35.83
CA MET A 1 -6.26 -24.01 34.42
C MET A 1 -6.10 -22.53 34.17
N LYS A 2 -4.88 -22.06 33.86
CA LYS A 2 -4.64 -20.67 33.49
C LYS A 2 -4.79 -20.59 31.97
N GLU A 3 -5.83 -19.92 31.49
CA GLU A 3 -5.97 -19.60 30.06
C GLU A 3 -4.86 -18.63 29.67
N ILE A 4 -4.08 -19.05 28.68
CA ILE A 4 -3.04 -18.25 28.04
C ILE A 4 -3.76 -17.47 26.95
N THR A 5 -4.04 -16.20 27.21
CA THR A 5 -4.54 -15.26 26.19
C THR A 5 -3.45 -15.07 25.15
N VAL A 6 -3.62 -15.70 23.98
CA VAL A 6 -2.78 -15.47 22.81
C VAL A 6 -3.18 -14.12 22.20
N THR A 7 -2.57 -13.04 22.69
CA THR A 7 -2.57 -11.76 21.99
C THR A 7 -1.83 -11.92 20.66
N ARG A 8 -2.58 -12.13 19.58
CA ARG A 8 -2.07 -12.05 18.21
C ARG A 8 -1.76 -10.59 17.92
N ARG A 9 -0.55 -10.16 18.26
CA ARG A 9 0.04 -8.91 17.76
C ARG A 9 0.07 -9.02 16.22
N THR A 10 -0.84 -8.38 15.53
CA THR A 10 -0.66 -8.01 14.12
C THR A 10 0.38 -6.90 14.09
N THR A 11 1.65 -7.26 14.29
CA THR A 11 2.76 -6.40 13.87
C THR A 11 2.62 -6.25 12.36
N ALA A 12 2.33 -5.04 11.88
CA ALA A 12 2.48 -4.70 10.48
C ALA A 12 3.83 -5.25 10.02
N ARG A 13 3.80 -6.29 9.17
CA ARG A 13 5.01 -6.91 8.64
C ARG A 13 5.76 -5.82 7.86
N PRO A 14 7.09 -5.68 8.00
CA PRO A 14 7.83 -4.72 7.20
C PRO A 14 7.56 -5.00 5.72
N PRO A 15 7.42 -3.94 4.88
CA PRO A 15 6.94 -4.08 3.51
C PRO A 15 7.83 -4.99 2.66
N LEU A 16 9.13 -5.05 2.96
CA LEU A 16 10.10 -5.94 2.33
C LEU A 16 10.61 -6.98 3.32
N GLN A 17 10.33 -8.26 3.04
CA GLN A 17 10.77 -9.40 3.84
C GLN A 17 12.05 -10.05 3.32
N ALA A 18 12.29 -10.03 2.00
CA ALA A 18 13.54 -10.51 1.41
C ALA A 18 13.79 -9.95 0.00
N VAL A 19 15.04 -10.04 -0.45
CA VAL A 19 15.42 -9.81 -1.85
C VAL A 19 16.01 -11.09 -2.45
N LEU A 20 15.47 -11.53 -3.58
CA LEU A 20 15.82 -12.80 -4.24
C LEU A 20 16.57 -12.47 -5.53
N PHE A 21 17.88 -12.66 -5.54
CA PHE A 21 18.72 -12.32 -6.67
C PHE A 21 18.89 -13.50 -7.61
N ASP A 22 18.65 -13.29 -8.90
CA ASP A 22 19.34 -14.10 -9.90
C ASP A 22 20.86 -13.85 -9.89
N MET A 23 21.62 -14.79 -10.47
CA MET A 23 23.07 -14.76 -10.48
C MET A 23 23.64 -14.20 -11.80
N ASP A 24 23.33 -14.88 -12.90
CA ASP A 24 23.99 -14.76 -14.19
C ASP A 24 23.43 -13.54 -14.94
N GLY A 25 24.26 -12.56 -15.29
CA GLY A 25 23.80 -11.31 -15.91
C GLY A 25 23.16 -10.31 -14.92
N THR A 26 22.63 -10.79 -13.79
CA THR A 26 22.06 -9.98 -12.71
C THR A 26 23.11 -9.50 -11.69
N LEU A 27 23.79 -10.42 -11.00
CA LEU A 27 24.79 -10.07 -9.98
C LEU A 27 26.21 -10.08 -10.54
N VAL A 28 26.48 -10.96 -11.50
CA VAL A 28 27.80 -11.16 -12.11
C VAL A 28 27.69 -11.30 -13.61
N ASP A 29 28.69 -10.84 -14.34
CA ASP A 29 28.76 -11.02 -15.80
C ASP A 29 29.45 -12.36 -16.13
N THR A 30 28.68 -13.44 -16.03
CA THR A 30 29.14 -14.80 -16.34
C THR A 30 29.09 -15.12 -17.83
N GLU A 31 28.25 -14.44 -18.61
CA GLU A 31 28.19 -14.64 -20.06
C GLU A 31 29.47 -14.20 -20.76
N ARG A 32 30.09 -13.10 -20.31
CA ARG A 32 31.41 -12.72 -20.82
C ARG A 32 32.45 -13.81 -20.55
N LEU A 33 32.45 -14.39 -19.35
CA LEU A 33 33.37 -15.48 -18.98
C LEU A 33 33.09 -16.76 -19.78
N TRP A 34 31.81 -17.03 -20.07
CA TRP A 34 31.41 -18.14 -20.92
C TRP A 34 31.88 -17.95 -22.36
N TRP A 35 31.68 -16.76 -22.94
CA TRP A 35 32.17 -16.45 -24.27
C TRP A 35 33.69 -16.62 -24.37
N GLU A 36 34.44 -16.05 -23.43
CA GLU A 36 35.91 -16.17 -23.41
C GLU A 36 36.37 -17.64 -23.23
N ALA A 37 35.63 -18.46 -22.47
CA ALA A 37 35.92 -19.89 -22.34
C ALA A 37 35.69 -20.64 -23.66
N VAL A 38 34.57 -20.38 -24.33
CA VAL A 38 34.23 -21.02 -25.61
C VAL A 38 35.19 -20.56 -26.69
N GLU A 39 35.61 -19.29 -26.70
CA GLU A 39 36.59 -18.74 -27.63
C GLU A 39 37.94 -19.44 -27.50
N GLU A 40 38.42 -19.66 -26.27
CA GLU A 40 39.68 -20.37 -26.03
C GLU A 40 39.63 -21.84 -26.47
N VAL A 41 38.51 -22.53 -26.18
CA VAL A 41 38.33 -23.92 -26.62
C VAL A 41 38.19 -23.98 -28.15
N ALA A 42 37.43 -23.10 -28.76
CA ALA A 42 37.24 -23.04 -30.20
C ALA A 42 38.57 -22.78 -30.92
N ASP A 43 39.38 -21.83 -30.45
CA ASP A 43 40.71 -21.53 -31.00
C ASP A 43 41.64 -22.75 -30.90
N GLY A 44 41.62 -23.46 -29.77
CA GLY A 44 42.34 -24.74 -29.59
C GLY A 44 41.90 -25.84 -30.56
N LEU A 45 40.65 -25.79 -31.04
CA LEU A 45 40.10 -26.67 -32.07
C LEU A 45 40.29 -26.12 -33.50
N GLY A 46 40.95 -24.98 -33.66
CA GLY A 46 41.18 -24.33 -34.96
C GLY A 46 39.97 -23.60 -35.54
N HIS A 47 38.98 -23.24 -34.71
CA HIS A 47 37.79 -22.49 -35.10
C HIS A 47 37.77 -21.11 -34.45
N VAL A 48 37.65 -20.06 -35.26
CA VAL A 48 37.51 -18.69 -34.76
C VAL A 48 36.03 -18.39 -34.59
N LEU A 49 35.60 -18.06 -33.37
CA LEU A 49 34.20 -17.67 -33.12
C LEU A 49 33.85 -16.36 -33.85
N THR A 50 32.65 -16.35 -34.41
CA THR A 50 32.09 -15.20 -35.13
C THR A 50 30.67 -14.90 -34.65
N ALA A 51 30.09 -13.80 -35.14
CA ALA A 51 28.71 -13.44 -34.84
C ALA A 51 27.68 -14.53 -35.23
N THR A 52 28.01 -15.41 -36.19
CA THR A 52 27.11 -16.51 -36.57
C THR A 52 27.08 -17.64 -35.55
N ASP A 53 28.10 -17.76 -34.70
CA ASP A 53 28.16 -18.75 -33.62
C ASP A 53 27.38 -18.30 -32.39
N GLN A 54 27.15 -17.00 -32.22
CA GLN A 54 26.54 -16.41 -31.03
C GLN A 54 25.22 -17.08 -30.59
N PRO A 55 24.26 -17.41 -31.49
CA PRO A 55 23.01 -18.10 -31.12
C PRO A 55 23.18 -19.55 -30.62
N HIS A 56 24.36 -20.14 -30.86
CA HIS A 56 24.75 -21.50 -30.47
C HIS A 56 25.64 -21.51 -29.21
N VAL A 57 26.09 -20.33 -28.77
CA VAL A 57 26.97 -20.16 -27.61
C VAL A 57 26.23 -19.49 -26.46
N LEU A 58 25.66 -18.30 -26.67
CA LEU A 58 25.03 -17.52 -25.60
C LEU A 58 23.66 -18.09 -25.24
N GLY A 59 23.39 -18.18 -23.92
CA GLY A 59 22.15 -18.75 -23.40
C GLY A 59 21.92 -20.24 -23.71
N ARG A 60 22.96 -20.99 -24.11
CA ARG A 60 22.88 -22.42 -24.42
C ARG A 60 23.54 -23.28 -23.34
N PRO A 61 23.04 -24.51 -23.10
CA PRO A 61 23.75 -25.49 -22.26
C PRO A 61 25.13 -25.82 -22.84
N VAL A 62 26.08 -26.16 -21.96
CA VAL A 62 27.45 -26.51 -22.35
C VAL A 62 27.47 -27.62 -23.40
N GLU A 63 26.62 -28.63 -23.24
CA GLU A 63 26.51 -29.77 -24.14
C GLU A 63 26.02 -29.37 -25.54
N HIS A 64 25.13 -28.37 -25.61
CA HIS A 64 24.68 -27.83 -26.90
C HIS A 64 25.82 -27.12 -27.62
N THR A 65 26.55 -26.26 -26.90
CA THR A 65 27.71 -25.54 -27.45
C THR A 65 28.83 -26.50 -27.84
N ALA A 66 29.09 -27.54 -27.04
CA ALA A 66 30.04 -28.58 -27.36
C ALA A 66 29.66 -29.36 -28.62
N ALA A 67 28.39 -29.74 -28.77
CA ALA A 67 27.88 -30.41 -29.96
C ALA A 67 27.96 -29.53 -31.21
N TRP A 68 27.70 -28.21 -31.06
CA TRP A 68 27.89 -27.24 -32.14
C TRP A 68 29.36 -27.16 -32.57
N LEU A 69 30.28 -26.95 -31.62
CA LEU A 69 31.72 -26.88 -31.88
C LEU A 69 32.23 -28.18 -32.53
N ALA A 70 31.81 -29.34 -32.03
CA ALA A 70 32.11 -30.63 -32.61
C ALA A 70 31.62 -30.75 -34.07
N GLY A 71 30.43 -30.23 -34.36
CA GLY A 71 29.87 -30.22 -35.72
C GLY A 71 30.67 -29.37 -36.70
N VAL A 72 31.20 -28.22 -36.27
CA VAL A 72 31.95 -27.29 -37.14
C VAL A 72 33.44 -27.59 -37.22
N THR A 73 34.03 -28.25 -36.21
CA THR A 73 35.47 -28.58 -36.16
C THR A 73 35.78 -30.05 -36.48
N GLY A 74 34.81 -30.96 -36.30
CA GLY A 74 35.04 -32.41 -36.31
C GLY A 74 35.62 -32.98 -35.01
N ALA A 75 35.73 -32.18 -33.94
CA ALA A 75 36.23 -32.64 -32.65
C ALA A 75 35.26 -33.57 -31.90
N PRO A 76 35.73 -34.41 -30.95
CA PRO A 76 34.85 -35.22 -30.11
C PRO A 76 34.00 -34.34 -29.19
N GLY A 77 32.67 -34.41 -29.32
CA GLY A 77 31.74 -33.56 -28.56
C GLY A 77 31.80 -33.76 -27.05
N GLU A 78 31.98 -34.99 -26.57
CA GLU A 78 32.11 -35.28 -25.13
C GLU A 78 33.39 -34.67 -24.54
N GLU A 79 34.53 -34.82 -25.19
CA GLU A 79 35.79 -34.20 -24.74
C GLU A 79 35.72 -32.67 -24.78
N THR A 80 35.07 -32.12 -25.81
CA THR A 80 34.83 -30.68 -25.94
C THR A 80 33.96 -30.16 -24.79
N ALA A 81 32.90 -30.90 -24.41
CA ALA A 81 32.05 -30.53 -23.28
C ALA A 81 32.83 -30.52 -21.95
N VAL A 82 33.66 -31.55 -21.71
CA VAL A 82 34.52 -31.62 -20.52
C VAL A 82 35.47 -30.43 -20.45
N GLU A 83 36.11 -30.10 -21.57
CA GLU A 83 37.05 -28.98 -21.61
C GLU A 83 36.35 -27.62 -21.45
N LEU A 84 35.17 -27.43 -22.06
CA LEU A 84 34.34 -26.24 -21.86
C LEU A 84 33.93 -26.07 -20.38
N HIS A 85 33.48 -27.14 -19.73
CA HIS A 85 33.17 -27.11 -18.30
C HIS A 85 34.39 -26.70 -17.47
N ARG A 86 35.56 -27.26 -17.78
CA ARG A 86 36.81 -26.95 -17.08
C ARG A 86 37.21 -25.48 -17.25
N GLN A 87 37.28 -25.01 -18.49
CA GLN A 87 37.67 -23.63 -18.82
C GLN A 87 36.71 -22.61 -18.22
N PHE A 88 35.40 -22.87 -18.32
CA PHE A 88 34.40 -22.00 -17.72
C PHE A 88 34.53 -21.94 -16.18
N ALA A 89 34.66 -23.10 -15.52
CA ALA A 89 34.81 -23.16 -14.07
C ALA A 89 36.08 -22.44 -13.58
N ASP A 90 37.20 -22.58 -14.28
CA ASP A 90 38.45 -21.91 -13.93
C ASP A 90 38.35 -20.37 -14.10
N ARG A 91 37.68 -19.91 -15.16
CA ARG A 91 37.40 -18.48 -15.39
C ARG A 91 36.45 -17.90 -14.35
N VAL A 92 35.38 -18.61 -13.99
CA VAL A 92 34.48 -18.18 -12.89
C VAL A 92 35.27 -18.07 -11.58
N ARG A 93 36.17 -19.00 -11.27
CA ARG A 93 36.95 -18.97 -10.03
C ARG A 93 37.87 -17.75 -9.88
N THR A 94 38.32 -17.19 -11.00
CA THR A 94 39.38 -16.16 -11.02
C THR A 94 38.93 -14.82 -11.60
N GLY A 95 37.83 -14.79 -12.35
CA GLY A 95 37.42 -13.68 -13.19
C GLY A 95 36.01 -13.16 -12.93
N VAL A 96 35.33 -13.59 -11.86
CA VAL A 96 33.99 -13.07 -11.52
C VAL A 96 34.02 -11.55 -11.35
N VAL A 97 33.34 -10.87 -12.27
CA VAL A 97 33.12 -9.42 -12.22
C VAL A 97 31.68 -9.16 -11.80
N PRO A 98 31.45 -8.56 -10.62
CA PRO A 98 30.13 -8.12 -10.21
C PRO A 98 29.59 -7.07 -11.19
N ARG A 99 28.28 -7.15 -11.45
CA ARG A 99 27.57 -6.13 -12.23
C ARG A 99 27.61 -4.78 -11.50
N PRO A 100 27.61 -3.64 -12.22
CA PRO A 100 27.64 -2.31 -11.60
C PRO A 100 26.53 -2.14 -10.56
N GLY A 101 26.89 -1.75 -9.33
CA GLY A 101 25.96 -1.57 -8.21
C GLY A 101 25.62 -2.83 -7.40
N ALA A 102 25.98 -4.04 -7.85
CA ALA A 102 25.63 -5.29 -7.18
C ALA A 102 26.19 -5.37 -5.76
N ARG A 103 27.50 -5.10 -5.58
CA ARG A 103 28.14 -5.15 -4.26
C ARG A 103 27.62 -4.04 -3.33
N GLU A 104 27.35 -2.86 -3.86
CA GLU A 104 26.81 -1.73 -3.13
C GLU A 104 25.44 -2.07 -2.56
N LEU A 105 24.56 -2.64 -3.39
CA LEU A 105 23.22 -3.07 -3.00
C LEU A 105 23.26 -4.20 -1.95
N LEU A 106 24.06 -5.25 -2.18
CA LEU A 106 24.22 -6.35 -1.22
C LEU A 106 24.70 -5.84 0.15
N ARG A 107 25.66 -4.92 0.18
CA ARG A 107 26.12 -4.28 1.43
C ARG A 107 25.03 -3.44 2.08
N ALA A 108 24.25 -2.69 1.30
CA ALA A 108 23.16 -1.87 1.83
C ALA A 108 22.07 -2.75 2.47
N LEU A 109 21.66 -3.82 1.80
CA LEU A 109 20.69 -4.80 2.32
C LEU A 109 21.18 -5.46 3.61
N ALA A 110 22.47 -5.86 3.66
CA ALA A 110 23.07 -6.44 4.86
C ALA A 110 23.09 -5.45 6.04
N ARG A 111 23.42 -4.17 5.81
CA ARG A 111 23.40 -3.12 6.86
C ARG A 111 22.00 -2.95 7.46
N GLU A 112 20.97 -3.07 6.63
CA GLU A 112 19.57 -2.94 7.05
C GLU A 112 18.94 -4.27 7.48
N ARG A 113 19.73 -5.36 7.52
CA ARG A 113 19.30 -6.72 7.90
C ARG A 113 18.13 -7.23 7.07
N VAL A 114 18.08 -6.87 5.79
CA VAL A 114 17.12 -7.46 4.84
C VAL A 114 17.68 -8.81 4.39
N PRO A 115 17.00 -9.94 4.66
CA PRO A 115 17.41 -11.25 4.16
C PRO A 115 17.55 -11.27 2.65
N THR A 116 18.57 -11.94 2.14
CA THR A 116 18.73 -12.16 0.69
C THR A 116 18.90 -13.64 0.38
N ALA A 117 18.44 -14.05 -0.80
CA ALA A 117 18.73 -15.35 -1.36
C ALA A 117 19.28 -15.24 -2.77
N LEU A 118 20.14 -16.18 -3.15
CA LEU A 118 20.52 -16.41 -4.54
C LEU A 118 19.55 -17.43 -5.15
N VAL A 119 19.08 -17.20 -6.37
CA VAL A 119 18.17 -18.09 -7.11
C VAL A 119 18.63 -18.19 -8.56
N THR A 120 19.32 -19.27 -8.92
CA THR A 120 19.96 -19.43 -10.25
C THR A 120 19.58 -20.74 -10.93
N ALA A 121 19.62 -20.74 -12.26
CA ALA A 121 19.53 -21.95 -13.09
C ALA A 121 20.91 -22.63 -13.31
N SER A 122 21.97 -22.09 -12.71
CA SER A 122 23.31 -22.68 -12.74
C SER A 122 23.46 -23.83 -11.74
N PRO A 123 24.36 -24.79 -11.99
CA PRO A 123 24.68 -25.87 -11.04
C PRO A 123 25.32 -25.34 -9.74
N ARG A 124 25.19 -26.11 -8.65
CA ARG A 124 25.71 -25.77 -7.32
C ARG A 124 27.16 -25.31 -7.31
N ALA A 125 28.04 -26.06 -7.98
CA ALA A 125 29.48 -25.78 -7.95
C ALA A 125 29.84 -24.40 -8.52
N ILE A 126 29.10 -23.94 -9.55
CA ILE A 126 29.29 -22.61 -10.13
C ILE A 126 28.75 -21.53 -9.18
N ALA A 127 27.54 -21.76 -8.64
CA ALA A 127 26.92 -20.84 -7.70
C ALA A 127 27.78 -20.62 -6.44
N ASP A 128 28.34 -21.69 -5.87
CA ASP A 128 29.21 -21.62 -4.68
C ASP A 128 30.47 -20.78 -4.96
N THR A 129 31.07 -20.94 -6.15
CA THR A 129 32.23 -20.14 -6.56
C THR A 129 31.87 -18.64 -6.67
N VAL A 130 30.70 -18.32 -7.21
CA VAL A 130 30.22 -16.92 -7.32
C VAL A 130 29.90 -16.35 -5.93
N LEU A 131 29.27 -17.14 -5.06
CA LEU A 131 28.98 -16.73 -3.68
C LEU A 131 30.24 -16.40 -2.90
N GLU A 132 31.32 -17.18 -3.07
CA GLU A 132 32.62 -16.88 -2.47
C GLU A 132 33.17 -15.53 -2.97
N ALA A 133 33.11 -15.29 -4.29
CA ALA A 133 33.59 -14.04 -4.88
C ALA A 133 32.77 -12.81 -4.44
N LEU A 134 31.45 -12.94 -4.32
CA LEU A 134 30.56 -11.86 -3.88
C LEU A 134 30.61 -11.65 -2.36
N GLY A 135 30.89 -12.71 -1.60
CA GLY A 135 30.94 -12.75 -0.14
C GLY A 135 29.78 -13.57 0.41
N THR A 136 30.07 -14.76 0.95
CA THR A 136 29.07 -15.73 1.44
C THR A 136 28.16 -15.19 2.55
N GLY A 137 28.64 -14.19 3.32
CA GLY A 137 27.86 -13.54 4.37
C GLY A 137 26.70 -12.65 3.88
N HIS A 138 26.56 -12.45 2.56
CA HIS A 138 25.46 -11.65 2.00
C HIS A 138 24.15 -12.44 1.84
N PHE A 139 24.22 -13.77 1.70
CA PHE A 139 23.07 -14.60 1.34
C PHE A 139 22.72 -15.55 2.47
N ALA A 140 21.45 -15.57 2.86
CA ALA A 140 20.94 -16.50 3.87
C ALA A 140 20.60 -17.88 3.27
N VAL A 141 20.25 -17.92 1.99
CA VAL A 141 19.86 -19.12 1.24
C VAL A 141 20.38 -19.01 -0.20
N SER A 142 20.73 -20.15 -0.81
CA SER A 142 21.00 -20.24 -2.25
C SER A 142 20.24 -21.41 -2.87
N VAL A 143 19.41 -21.12 -3.87
CA VAL A 143 18.67 -22.10 -4.67
C VAL A 143 19.31 -22.20 -6.06
N THR A 144 19.67 -23.40 -6.48
CA THR A 144 20.33 -23.71 -7.76
C THR A 144 19.50 -24.66 -8.59
N ALA A 145 19.93 -24.96 -9.82
CA ALA A 145 19.27 -25.97 -10.67
C ALA A 145 19.08 -27.33 -9.97
N ASP A 146 20.02 -27.69 -9.11
CA ASP A 146 20.04 -28.98 -8.40
C ASP A 146 18.98 -29.11 -7.29
N ASP A 147 18.34 -28.01 -6.86
CA ASP A 147 17.42 -28.02 -5.71
C ASP A 147 15.94 -28.17 -6.08
N THR A 148 15.61 -27.97 -7.36
CA THR A 148 14.23 -27.92 -7.82
C THR A 148 14.02 -28.80 -9.02
N GLY A 149 12.93 -29.58 -9.01
CA GLY A 149 12.58 -30.45 -10.13
C GLY A 149 12.21 -29.70 -11.43
N ARG A 150 11.87 -28.41 -11.33
CA ARG A 150 11.62 -27.52 -12.49
C ARG A 150 12.37 -26.22 -12.28
N THR A 151 13.16 -25.82 -13.26
CA THR A 151 13.88 -24.53 -13.27
C THR A 151 13.03 -23.42 -13.92
N LYS A 152 13.57 -22.19 -13.96
CA LYS A 152 12.97 -21.03 -14.63
C LYS A 152 12.58 -21.42 -16.08
N PRO A 153 11.37 -21.08 -16.57
CA PRO A 153 10.42 -20.09 -16.06
C PRO A 153 9.42 -20.59 -15.02
N ALA A 154 9.52 -21.84 -14.54
CA ALA A 154 8.64 -22.32 -13.48
C ALA A 154 8.91 -21.55 -12.17
N PRO A 155 7.90 -21.29 -11.31
CA PRO A 155 8.07 -20.51 -10.08
C PRO A 155 8.82 -21.26 -8.96
N ASP A 156 9.05 -22.56 -9.14
CA ASP A 156 9.58 -23.48 -8.13
C ASP A 156 10.86 -22.96 -7.44
N PRO A 157 11.87 -22.38 -8.14
CA PRO A 157 13.09 -21.87 -7.51
C PRO A 157 12.84 -20.70 -6.55
N TYR A 158 12.04 -19.72 -6.94
CA TYR A 158 11.71 -18.57 -6.07
C TYR A 158 10.84 -19.00 -4.89
N LEU A 159 9.85 -19.87 -5.12
CA LEU A 159 9.03 -20.42 -4.04
C LEU A 159 9.87 -21.25 -3.05
N ALA A 160 10.89 -21.98 -3.53
CA ALA A 160 11.82 -22.69 -2.66
C ALA A 160 12.64 -21.73 -1.79
N ALA A 161 13.14 -20.63 -2.36
CA ALA A 161 13.86 -19.60 -1.62
C ALA A 161 12.97 -18.94 -0.55
N CYS A 162 11.75 -18.53 -0.90
CA CYS A 162 10.79 -17.95 0.04
C CYS A 162 10.48 -18.91 1.20
N ARG A 163 10.25 -20.20 0.89
CA ARG A 163 10.01 -21.24 1.92
C ARG A 163 11.20 -21.41 2.86
N ALA A 164 12.41 -21.44 2.32
CA ALA A 164 13.63 -21.59 3.12
C ALA A 164 13.88 -20.37 4.03
N LEU A 165 13.51 -19.17 3.58
CA LEU A 165 13.58 -17.93 4.38
C LEU A 165 12.39 -17.73 5.33
N GLY A 166 11.29 -18.47 5.15
CA GLY A 166 10.06 -18.30 5.94
C GLY A 166 9.30 -17.00 5.63
N VAL A 167 9.39 -16.51 4.40
CA VAL A 167 8.83 -15.22 3.96
C VAL A 167 7.68 -15.40 2.96
N ASP A 168 6.83 -14.37 2.87
CA ASP A 168 5.75 -14.27 1.91
C ASP A 168 6.28 -13.76 0.56
N PRO A 169 6.08 -14.47 -0.57
CA PRO A 169 6.50 -14.00 -1.88
C PRO A 169 5.97 -12.60 -2.24
N ALA A 170 4.75 -12.26 -1.83
CA ALA A 170 4.16 -10.94 -2.08
C ALA A 170 4.88 -9.78 -1.37
N ALA A 171 5.72 -10.09 -0.38
CA ALA A 171 6.57 -9.15 0.34
C ALA A 171 8.05 -9.27 -0.06
N CYS A 172 8.36 -9.91 -1.19
CA CYS A 172 9.71 -10.09 -1.70
C CYS A 172 9.91 -9.35 -3.03
N VAL A 173 11.13 -8.86 -3.25
CA VAL A 173 11.55 -8.38 -4.57
C VAL A 173 12.54 -9.37 -5.17
N ALA A 174 12.23 -9.91 -6.34
CA ALA A 174 13.18 -10.64 -7.15
C ALA A 174 13.95 -9.66 -8.05
N VAL A 175 15.25 -9.86 -8.20
CA VAL A 175 16.10 -9.10 -9.13
C VAL A 175 16.55 -10.04 -10.23
N GLU A 176 16.30 -9.67 -11.49
CA GLU A 176 16.44 -10.54 -12.66
C GLU A 176 16.89 -9.76 -13.90
N ASP A 177 17.46 -10.45 -14.88
CA ASP A 177 17.96 -9.85 -16.12
C ASP A 177 17.35 -10.49 -17.39
N THR A 178 16.63 -11.61 -17.24
CA THR A 178 16.03 -12.35 -18.37
C THR A 178 14.51 -12.45 -18.29
N GLN A 179 13.82 -12.46 -19.43
CA GLN A 179 12.36 -12.66 -19.44
C GLN A 179 11.94 -14.02 -18.85
N THR A 180 12.76 -15.06 -19.00
CA THR A 180 12.52 -16.39 -18.42
C THR A 180 12.48 -16.33 -16.89
N GLY A 181 13.44 -15.63 -16.30
CA GLY A 181 13.54 -15.51 -14.85
C GLY A 181 12.54 -14.53 -14.26
N VAL A 182 12.27 -13.41 -14.95
CA VAL A 182 11.17 -12.51 -14.62
C VAL A 182 9.83 -13.27 -14.55
N THR A 183 9.52 -14.09 -15.57
CA THR A 183 8.29 -14.92 -15.57
C THR A 183 8.23 -15.88 -14.39
N SER A 184 9.37 -16.46 -14.00
CA SER A 184 9.49 -17.35 -12.83
C SER A 184 9.17 -16.63 -11.53
N ALA A 185 9.75 -15.45 -11.32
CA ALA A 185 9.54 -14.64 -10.12
C ALA A 185 8.10 -14.10 -10.01
N GLU A 186 7.54 -13.60 -11.11
CA GLU A 186 6.15 -13.12 -11.16
C GLU A 186 5.17 -14.26 -10.88
N SER A 187 5.38 -15.44 -11.49
CA SER A 187 4.56 -16.62 -11.24
C SER A 187 4.66 -17.13 -9.80
N ALA A 188 5.73 -16.78 -9.08
CA ALA A 188 5.89 -17.06 -7.65
C ALA A 188 5.20 -16.02 -6.76
N GLY A 189 4.71 -14.91 -7.32
CA GLY A 189 4.06 -13.81 -6.61
C GLY A 189 5.01 -12.74 -6.09
N CYS A 190 6.26 -12.68 -6.57
CA CYS A 190 7.21 -11.64 -6.19
C CYS A 190 7.03 -10.38 -7.03
N ALA A 191 7.29 -9.21 -6.45
CA ALA A 191 7.60 -8.02 -7.25
C ALA A 191 8.96 -8.22 -7.94
N VAL A 192 9.16 -7.65 -9.12
CA VAL A 192 10.37 -7.87 -9.92
C VAL A 192 11.06 -6.56 -10.24
N LEU A 193 12.36 -6.50 -9.95
CA LEU A 193 13.29 -5.52 -10.50
C LEU A 193 14.05 -6.17 -11.64
N ALA A 194 13.65 -5.87 -12.88
CA ALA A 194 14.35 -6.31 -14.07
C ALA A 194 15.52 -5.37 -14.41
N VAL A 195 16.70 -5.93 -14.64
CA VAL A 195 17.92 -5.25 -15.08
C VAL A 195 18.45 -5.96 -16.33
N PRO A 196 17.87 -5.70 -17.51
CA PRO A 196 18.17 -6.43 -18.74
C PRO A 196 19.67 -6.49 -19.05
N SER A 197 20.18 -7.70 -19.32
CA SER A 197 21.58 -7.94 -19.69
C SER A 197 21.78 -7.99 -21.21
N LEU A 198 21.02 -8.87 -21.89
CA LEU A 198 21.11 -9.13 -23.33
C LEU A 198 19.91 -8.62 -24.14
N ALA A 199 18.72 -8.98 -23.69
CA ALA A 199 17.47 -8.73 -24.41
C ALA A 199 16.59 -7.75 -23.63
N PRO A 200 15.89 -6.82 -24.31
CA PRO A 200 15.02 -5.87 -23.63
C PRO A 200 13.89 -6.59 -22.89
N ILE A 201 13.51 -6.03 -21.75
CA ILE A 201 12.36 -6.45 -20.96
C ILE A 201 11.46 -5.24 -20.79
N GLU A 202 10.19 -5.38 -21.15
CA GLU A 202 9.22 -4.30 -21.02
C GLU A 202 8.73 -4.15 -19.58
N PRO A 203 8.51 -2.92 -19.09
CA PRO A 203 7.81 -2.68 -17.83
C PRO A 203 6.40 -3.28 -17.83
N ALA A 204 5.97 -3.73 -16.66
CA ALA A 204 4.63 -4.25 -16.42
C ALA A 204 4.26 -3.97 -14.96
N ALA A 205 3.01 -4.18 -14.57
CA ALA A 205 2.67 -4.08 -13.16
C ALA A 205 3.42 -5.14 -12.33
N GLY A 206 3.79 -4.76 -11.11
CA GLY A 206 4.70 -5.56 -10.28
C GLY A 206 6.15 -5.61 -10.81
N ARG A 207 6.45 -5.07 -12.00
CA ARG A 207 7.78 -5.11 -12.65
C ARG A 207 8.34 -3.72 -12.91
N THR A 208 9.43 -3.40 -12.23
CA THR A 208 10.25 -2.21 -12.51
C THR A 208 11.44 -2.58 -13.37
N VAL A 209 11.73 -1.81 -14.43
CA VAL A 209 12.89 -2.04 -15.31
C VAL A 209 13.92 -0.92 -15.11
N LEU A 210 15.18 -1.27 -14.85
CA LEU A 210 16.31 -0.34 -14.78
C LEU A 210 17.46 -0.82 -15.67
N GLY A 211 18.33 0.10 -16.12
CA GLY A 211 19.50 -0.27 -16.93
C GLY A 211 20.69 -0.79 -16.12
N SER A 212 20.69 -0.66 -14.80
CA SER A 212 21.80 -1.02 -13.91
C SER A 212 21.32 -1.14 -12.46
N LEU A 213 22.09 -1.84 -11.59
CA LEU A 213 21.87 -1.85 -10.15
C LEU A 213 22.46 -0.62 -9.45
N GLU A 214 23.17 0.25 -10.16
CA GLU A 214 23.68 1.51 -9.63
C GLU A 214 22.55 2.41 -9.10
N GLY A 215 22.71 2.90 -7.88
CA GLY A 215 21.72 3.76 -7.22
C GLY A 215 20.46 3.03 -6.73
N VAL A 216 20.34 1.71 -6.94
CA VAL A 216 19.28 0.92 -6.31
C VAL A 216 19.51 0.87 -4.79
N SER A 217 18.46 1.14 -4.03
CA SER A 217 18.52 1.21 -2.56
C SER A 217 17.47 0.31 -1.91
N PRO A 218 17.69 -0.13 -0.65
CA PRO A 218 16.67 -0.84 0.11
C PRO A 218 15.35 -0.07 0.23
N ALA A 219 15.40 1.27 0.27
CA ALA A 219 14.21 2.11 0.28
C ALA A 219 13.39 1.98 -1.02
N ARG A 220 14.04 1.96 -2.19
CA ARG A 220 13.37 1.71 -3.47
C ARG A 220 12.74 0.31 -3.48
N LEU A 221 13.47 -0.71 -3.03
CA LEU A 221 12.97 -2.08 -3.00
C LEU A 221 11.77 -2.21 -2.06
N ARG A 222 11.79 -1.58 -0.88
CA ARG A 222 10.61 -1.49 0.01
C ARG A 222 9.43 -0.83 -0.67
N ALA A 223 9.66 0.25 -1.43
CA ALA A 223 8.61 0.92 -2.17
C ALA A 223 8.00 0.04 -3.26
N MET A 224 8.67 -1.02 -3.75
CA MET A 224 8.12 -1.98 -4.72
C MET A 224 7.18 -3.03 -4.11
N VAL A 225 7.22 -3.22 -2.79
CA VAL A 225 6.37 -4.18 -2.06
C VAL A 225 5.52 -3.56 -0.95
N ALA A 226 5.66 -2.25 -0.72
CA ALA A 226 4.75 -1.51 0.16
C ALA A 226 3.31 -1.61 -0.36
N PRO A 227 2.30 -1.78 0.52
CA PRO A 227 0.90 -1.73 0.08
C PRO A 227 0.62 -0.39 -0.61
N GLY A 228 -0.37 -0.37 -1.50
CA GLY A 228 -0.95 0.90 -1.92
C GLY A 228 -1.52 1.62 -0.70
N GLU A 229 -1.68 2.93 -0.79
CA GLU A 229 -2.31 3.73 0.26
C GLU A 229 -3.56 4.38 -0.29
N LEU A 230 -4.63 4.35 0.51
CA LEU A 230 -5.85 5.12 0.26
C LEU A 230 -6.03 6.10 1.41
N ARG A 231 -5.96 7.41 1.11
CA ARG A 231 -6.17 8.47 2.09
C ARG A 231 -7.62 8.96 2.02
N VAL A 232 -8.38 8.72 3.09
CA VAL A 232 -9.78 9.14 3.20
C VAL A 232 -9.93 10.23 4.23
N MET A 233 -10.65 11.28 3.87
CA MET A 233 -10.96 12.43 4.73
C MET A 233 -12.48 12.51 4.98
N SER A 234 -12.89 12.68 6.25
CA SER A 234 -14.24 13.13 6.61
C SER A 234 -14.20 14.62 6.91
N TRP A 235 -15.09 15.41 6.30
CA TRP A 235 -15.08 16.85 6.50
C TRP A 235 -16.47 17.51 6.42
N ASN A 236 -16.90 18.07 7.56
CA ASN A 236 -17.98 19.04 7.62
C ASN A 236 -17.47 20.41 7.11
N LEU A 237 -18.14 20.97 6.11
CA LEU A 237 -17.73 22.22 5.47
C LEU A 237 -18.26 23.49 6.14
N TRP A 238 -19.14 23.40 7.14
CA TRP A 238 -19.76 24.53 7.82
C TRP A 238 -20.48 25.51 6.88
N PHE A 239 -21.74 25.22 6.55
CA PHE A 239 -22.49 26.00 5.55
C PHE A 239 -21.75 26.13 4.21
N GLY A 240 -21.13 25.04 3.72
CA GLY A 240 -20.30 25.03 2.51
C GLY A 240 -18.99 25.81 2.61
N GLY A 241 -18.62 26.31 3.79
CA GLY A 241 -17.43 27.11 4.09
C GLY A 241 -17.71 28.61 4.16
N THR A 242 -18.96 29.02 3.93
CA THR A 242 -19.32 30.42 3.66
C THR A 242 -19.08 31.40 4.80
N LYS A 243 -18.74 30.90 6.00
CA LYS A 243 -18.36 31.74 7.16
C LYS A 243 -16.95 32.30 7.09
N VAL A 244 -16.11 31.78 6.20
CA VAL A 244 -14.70 32.16 6.06
C VAL A 244 -14.45 32.79 4.68
N ASP A 245 -13.75 33.92 4.65
CA ASP A 245 -13.38 34.60 3.41
C ASP A 245 -12.43 33.73 2.58
N GLY A 246 -12.69 33.62 1.27
CA GLY A 246 -11.88 32.79 0.37
C GLY A 246 -11.96 31.29 0.67
N TYR A 247 -13.04 30.83 1.30
CA TYR A 247 -13.21 29.44 1.76
C TYR A 247 -12.90 28.39 0.69
N ARG A 248 -13.28 28.61 -0.58
CA ARG A 248 -13.06 27.61 -1.65
C ARG A 248 -11.57 27.35 -1.90
N GLU A 249 -10.75 28.40 -1.97
CA GLU A 249 -9.31 28.26 -2.14
C GLU A 249 -8.66 27.57 -0.92
N LYS A 250 -9.13 27.91 0.28
CA LYS A 250 -8.69 27.29 1.54
C LYS A 250 -9.10 25.82 1.63
N GLN A 251 -10.28 25.46 1.14
CA GLN A 251 -10.75 24.07 1.05
C GLN A 251 -9.87 23.25 0.10
N LEU A 252 -9.59 23.78 -1.10
CA LEU A 252 -8.70 23.14 -2.07
C LEU A 252 -7.28 22.96 -1.53
N LYS A 253 -6.75 23.98 -0.84
CA LYS A 253 -5.47 23.92 -0.14
C LYS A 253 -5.47 22.79 0.90
N ALA A 254 -6.47 22.74 1.79
CA ALA A 254 -6.55 21.72 2.82
C ALA A 254 -6.57 20.30 2.23
N ILE A 255 -7.39 20.04 1.22
CA ILE A 255 -7.49 18.72 0.56
C ILE A 255 -6.16 18.33 -0.11
N THR A 256 -5.50 19.29 -0.77
CA THR A 256 -4.24 19.06 -1.48
C THR A 256 -3.09 18.80 -0.51
N GLU A 257 -3.00 19.57 0.58
CA GLU A 257 -1.94 19.43 1.59
C GLU A 257 -2.06 18.14 2.40
N THR A 258 -3.27 17.60 2.57
CA THR A 258 -3.45 16.27 3.18
C THR A 258 -3.06 15.13 2.25
N GLY A 259 -3.00 15.39 0.94
CA GLY A 259 -2.88 14.36 -0.08
C GLY A 259 -4.06 13.39 -0.06
N ALA A 260 -5.26 13.85 0.30
CA ALA A 260 -6.42 12.96 0.34
C ALA A 260 -6.70 12.41 -1.07
N ASP A 261 -7.19 11.18 -1.15
CA ASP A 261 -7.61 10.57 -2.42
C ASP A 261 -9.14 10.59 -2.53
N VAL A 262 -9.83 10.56 -1.38
CA VAL A 262 -11.30 10.58 -1.28
C VAL A 262 -11.71 11.45 -0.09
N VAL A 263 -12.74 12.27 -0.28
CA VAL A 263 -13.31 13.09 0.80
C VAL A 263 -14.81 12.88 0.87
N GLY A 264 -15.29 12.43 2.04
CA GLY A 264 -16.69 12.46 2.39
C GLY A 264 -17.05 13.80 3.01
N LEU A 265 -17.95 14.52 2.35
CA LEU A 265 -18.33 15.89 2.68
C LEU A 265 -19.69 15.93 3.37
N GLN A 266 -19.76 16.73 4.43
CA GLN A 266 -20.98 17.12 5.13
C GLN A 266 -21.14 18.64 5.06
N GLU A 267 -22.37 19.12 5.23
CA GLU A 267 -22.70 20.54 5.13
C GLU A 267 -22.27 21.19 3.81
N THR A 268 -22.52 20.51 2.69
CA THR A 268 -22.16 21.03 1.37
C THR A 268 -22.97 22.24 0.93
N TYR A 269 -24.19 22.41 1.46
CA TYR A 269 -25.12 23.49 1.13
C TYR A 269 -25.23 23.78 -0.38
N GLY A 270 -25.53 22.72 -1.16
CA GLY A 270 -25.70 22.76 -2.60
C GLY A 270 -24.54 22.11 -3.35
N ASP A 271 -23.84 22.90 -4.17
CA ASP A 271 -22.94 22.40 -5.21
C ASP A 271 -21.46 22.27 -4.77
N ALA A 272 -21.15 22.42 -3.49
CA ALA A 272 -19.76 22.45 -3.01
C ALA A 272 -18.95 21.19 -3.40
N ALA A 273 -19.55 20.01 -3.36
CA ALA A 273 -18.89 18.77 -3.79
C ALA A 273 -18.49 18.81 -5.28
N ARG A 274 -19.39 19.27 -6.15
CA ARG A 274 -19.10 19.44 -7.58
C ARG A 274 -18.01 20.47 -7.81
N GLU A 275 -18.12 21.64 -7.17
CA GLU A 275 -17.17 22.73 -7.36
C GLU A 275 -15.75 22.38 -6.92
N LEU A 276 -15.60 21.68 -5.79
CA LEU A 276 -14.29 21.19 -5.34
C LEU A 276 -13.72 20.15 -6.30
N ALA A 277 -14.53 19.19 -6.74
CA ALA A 277 -14.08 18.15 -7.65
C ALA A 277 -13.70 18.69 -9.02
N ASP A 278 -14.49 19.60 -9.59
CA ASP A 278 -14.19 20.24 -10.87
C ASP A 278 -12.84 20.99 -10.82
N ALA A 279 -12.56 21.69 -9.71
CA ALA A 279 -11.30 22.40 -9.51
C ALA A 279 -10.09 21.45 -9.32
N LEU A 280 -10.29 20.27 -8.73
CA LEU A 280 -9.27 19.25 -8.54
C LEU A 280 -9.09 18.32 -9.76
N GLY A 281 -10.04 18.34 -10.71
CA GLY A 281 -10.13 17.36 -11.79
C GLY A 281 -10.55 15.97 -11.32
N TRP A 282 -11.39 15.90 -10.29
CA TRP A 282 -11.82 14.67 -9.61
C TRP A 282 -13.25 14.27 -9.97
N TYR A 283 -13.61 13.04 -9.61
CA TYR A 283 -14.98 12.54 -9.66
C TYR A 283 -15.77 13.03 -8.45
N HIS A 284 -17.08 13.21 -8.61
CA HIS A 284 -17.95 13.59 -7.51
C HIS A 284 -19.29 12.87 -7.55
N HIS A 285 -19.90 12.77 -6.38
CA HIS A 285 -21.29 12.42 -6.16
C HIS A 285 -21.88 13.40 -5.16
N ARG A 286 -23.06 13.92 -5.47
CA ARG A 286 -23.84 14.79 -4.59
C ARG A 286 -25.11 14.05 -4.19
N ALA A 287 -25.47 14.12 -2.91
CA ALA A 287 -26.74 13.60 -2.42
C ALA A 287 -27.46 14.66 -1.56
N GLY A 288 -28.70 14.93 -1.92
CA GLY A 288 -29.47 16.04 -1.37
C GLY A 288 -28.73 17.39 -1.51
N ASP A 289 -28.96 18.27 -0.55
CA ASP A 289 -28.31 19.59 -0.51
C ASP A 289 -27.08 19.61 0.40
N ASN A 290 -26.81 18.53 1.14
CA ASN A 290 -25.93 18.61 2.31
C ASN A 290 -24.85 17.53 2.42
N LEU A 291 -24.80 16.59 1.47
CA LEU A 291 -23.84 15.51 1.44
C LEU A 291 -23.17 15.38 0.08
N GLY A 292 -21.91 14.98 0.11
CA GLY A 292 -21.20 14.61 -1.11
C GLY A 292 -20.02 13.68 -0.84
N VAL A 293 -19.54 13.08 -1.92
CA VAL A 293 -18.25 12.39 -1.95
C VAL A 293 -17.49 12.91 -3.16
N ILE A 294 -16.24 13.29 -2.97
CA ILE A 294 -15.31 13.58 -4.07
C ILE A 294 -14.17 12.56 -4.03
N SER A 295 -13.71 12.14 -5.20
CA SER A 295 -12.74 11.06 -5.33
C SER A 295 -11.81 11.31 -6.50
N ARG A 296 -10.50 11.20 -6.26
CA ARG A 296 -9.48 11.15 -7.31
C ARG A 296 -9.67 9.91 -8.20
N HIS A 297 -10.13 8.82 -7.62
CA HIS A 297 -10.40 7.55 -8.30
C HIS A 297 -11.80 7.55 -8.95
N PRO A 298 -12.00 6.85 -10.08
CA PRO A 298 -13.29 6.75 -10.74
C PRO A 298 -14.40 6.25 -9.83
N ILE A 299 -15.52 6.98 -9.80
CA ILE A 299 -16.77 6.52 -9.19
C ILE A 299 -17.48 5.60 -10.20
N THR A 300 -17.56 4.32 -9.89
CA THR A 300 -18.13 3.29 -10.78
C THR A 300 -19.60 2.98 -10.46
N SER A 301 -20.09 3.32 -9.27
CA SER A 301 -21.49 3.18 -8.90
C SER A 301 -21.88 4.13 -7.78
N VAL A 302 -23.14 4.54 -7.75
CA VAL A 302 -23.76 5.24 -6.60
C VAL A 302 -24.46 4.18 -5.74
N LEU A 303 -24.32 4.31 -4.42
CA LEU A 303 -24.85 3.40 -3.42
C LEU A 303 -25.85 4.14 -2.52
N GLY A 304 -26.97 3.50 -2.22
CA GLY A 304 -28.05 4.13 -1.47
C GLY A 304 -28.88 5.10 -2.31
N ASP A 305 -29.58 6.00 -1.63
CA ASP A 305 -30.47 6.98 -2.24
C ASP A 305 -29.71 8.31 -2.47
N PRO A 306 -29.79 8.95 -3.65
CA PRO A 306 -29.30 10.31 -3.84
C PRO A 306 -30.20 11.37 -3.17
N ASP A 307 -31.47 11.08 -2.86
CA ASP A 307 -32.41 12.02 -2.24
C ASP A 307 -32.50 11.82 -0.72
N VAL A 308 -31.37 12.02 -0.03
CA VAL A 308 -31.23 11.81 1.42
C VAL A 308 -31.72 12.99 2.28
N GLY A 309 -32.30 14.03 1.66
CA GLY A 309 -32.66 15.27 2.35
C GLY A 309 -31.46 15.98 2.97
N PHE A 310 -31.67 16.64 4.12
CA PHE A 310 -30.64 17.41 4.82
C PHE A 310 -29.75 16.55 5.75
N TYR A 311 -30.34 15.55 6.42
CA TYR A 311 -29.65 14.57 7.27
C TYR A 311 -29.86 13.15 6.72
N GLY A 312 -28.80 12.40 6.53
CA GLY A 312 -28.86 11.07 5.95
C GLY A 312 -27.49 10.47 5.68
N GLY A 313 -27.45 9.53 4.74
CA GLY A 313 -26.22 8.89 4.32
C GLY A 313 -26.28 8.42 2.88
N THR A 314 -25.22 8.69 2.13
CA THR A 314 -25.05 8.30 0.73
C THR A 314 -23.72 7.61 0.54
N GLY A 315 -23.60 6.78 -0.49
CA GLY A 315 -22.34 6.09 -0.78
C GLY A 315 -22.02 6.04 -2.26
N VAL A 316 -20.77 5.71 -2.55
CA VAL A 316 -20.26 5.46 -3.89
C VAL A 316 -19.33 4.27 -3.85
N ARG A 317 -19.23 3.56 -4.98
CA ARG A 317 -18.16 2.61 -5.22
C ARG A 317 -17.09 3.28 -6.06
N ILE A 318 -15.85 3.26 -5.56
CA ILE A 318 -14.68 3.73 -6.30
C ILE A 318 -13.82 2.55 -6.76
N GLU A 319 -13.05 2.75 -7.81
CA GLU A 319 -12.06 1.79 -8.30
C GLU A 319 -10.66 2.39 -8.20
N LEU A 320 -9.82 1.80 -7.35
CA LEU A 320 -8.46 2.24 -7.09
C LEU A 320 -7.54 1.90 -8.27
N ASP A 321 -6.35 2.50 -8.27
CA ASP A 321 -5.32 2.23 -9.27
C ASP A 321 -4.94 0.73 -9.20
N GLY A 322 -5.33 0.02 -10.26
CA GLY A 322 -5.30 -1.43 -10.53
C GLY A 322 -6.36 -2.29 -9.83
N GLY A 323 -7.57 -1.75 -9.77
CA GLY A 323 -8.79 -2.54 -9.90
C GLY A 323 -9.43 -2.97 -8.59
N GLN A 324 -8.79 -2.73 -7.44
CA GLN A 324 -9.45 -2.91 -6.15
C GLN A 324 -10.62 -1.91 -6.04
N ARG A 325 -11.80 -2.41 -5.69
CA ARG A 325 -12.98 -1.58 -5.45
C ARG A 325 -13.13 -1.30 -3.95
N VAL A 326 -13.61 -0.11 -3.60
CA VAL A 326 -13.92 0.29 -2.21
C VAL A 326 -15.25 1.02 -2.20
N ASP A 327 -16.12 0.69 -1.24
CA ASP A 327 -17.37 1.42 -1.01
C ASP A 327 -17.11 2.53 0.01
N VAL A 328 -17.34 3.79 -0.38
CA VAL A 328 -17.16 4.96 0.47
C VAL A 328 -18.50 5.62 0.73
N TRP A 329 -18.84 5.80 2.00
CA TRP A 329 -20.07 6.42 2.47
C TRP A 329 -19.79 7.74 3.20
N SER A 330 -20.69 8.70 3.07
CA SER A 330 -20.70 9.97 3.80
C SER A 330 -22.04 10.11 4.53
N VAL A 331 -21.98 10.46 5.82
CA VAL A 331 -23.12 10.53 6.73
C VAL A 331 -23.17 11.90 7.40
N HIS A 332 -24.37 12.45 7.55
CA HIS A 332 -24.63 13.60 8.40
C HIS A 332 -25.91 13.34 9.21
N LEU A 333 -25.79 13.27 10.53
CA LEU A 333 -26.90 13.00 11.45
C LEU A 333 -27.41 14.27 12.14
N ASP A 334 -28.64 14.23 12.65
CA ASP A 334 -29.31 15.37 13.28
C ASP A 334 -28.49 15.95 14.45
N CYS A 335 -28.26 17.27 14.48
CA CYS A 335 -27.43 17.93 15.50
C CYS A 335 -28.10 18.14 16.87
N ALA A 336 -29.42 18.00 16.96
CA ALA A 336 -30.20 18.29 18.15
C ALA A 336 -31.17 17.14 18.51
N PRO A 337 -31.38 16.88 19.82
CA PRO A 337 -30.63 17.42 20.95
C PRO A 337 -29.19 16.90 20.98
N TYR A 338 -28.25 17.64 21.59
CA TYR A 338 -26.85 17.24 21.71
C TYR A 338 -26.52 16.75 23.13
N GLY A 339 -26.24 15.46 23.26
CA GLY A 339 -26.09 14.79 24.55
C GLY A 339 -25.06 15.42 25.50
N PRO A 340 -23.86 15.86 25.04
CA PRO A 340 -22.91 16.57 25.89
C PRO A 340 -23.42 17.88 26.49
N TYR A 341 -24.27 18.63 25.78
CA TYR A 341 -24.91 19.83 26.34
C TYR A 341 -25.89 19.40 27.43
N GLU A 342 -26.80 18.48 27.13
CA GLU A 342 -27.78 17.99 28.10
C GLU A 342 -27.13 17.38 29.36
N ALA A 343 -25.99 16.70 29.21
CA ALA A 343 -25.24 16.14 30.32
C ALA A 343 -24.57 17.22 31.17
N ARG A 344 -23.83 18.14 30.52
CA ARG A 344 -22.96 19.11 31.22
C ARG A 344 -23.73 20.33 31.73
N PHE A 345 -24.76 20.74 31.02
CA PHE A 345 -25.48 21.98 31.25
C PHE A 345 -26.80 21.74 32.00
N ASP A 346 -27.52 20.69 31.62
CA ASP A 346 -28.84 20.39 32.21
C ASP A 346 -28.77 19.28 33.27
N GLY A 347 -27.64 18.57 33.36
CA GLY A 347 -27.40 17.53 34.36
C GLY A 347 -28.27 16.27 34.15
N LEU A 348 -28.67 15.99 32.90
CA LEU A 348 -29.54 14.85 32.62
C LEU A 348 -28.80 13.52 32.82
N PRO A 349 -29.46 12.48 33.38
CA PRO A 349 -28.84 11.18 33.58
C PRO A 349 -28.68 10.42 32.25
N ALA A 350 -27.68 9.53 32.19
CA ALA A 350 -27.33 8.75 30.99
C ALA A 350 -28.53 8.05 30.32
N ALA A 351 -29.50 7.55 31.10
CA ALA A 351 -30.69 6.90 30.56
C ALA A 351 -31.57 7.84 29.71
N VAL A 352 -31.64 9.12 30.07
CA VAL A 352 -32.39 10.14 29.31
C VAL A 352 -31.63 10.51 28.05
N LEU A 353 -30.31 10.73 28.15
CA LEU A 353 -29.44 10.99 27.00
C LEU A 353 -29.58 9.88 25.94
N ILE A 354 -29.50 8.61 26.36
CA ILE A 354 -29.68 7.44 25.49
C ILE A 354 -31.06 7.44 24.81
N ALA A 355 -32.12 7.85 25.52
CA ALA A 355 -33.46 7.91 24.95
C ALA A 355 -33.57 9.01 23.87
N HIS A 356 -32.91 10.15 24.07
CA HIS A 356 -32.90 11.26 23.13
C HIS A 356 -32.13 10.95 21.83
N GLU A 357 -31.24 9.95 21.84
CA GLU A 357 -30.56 9.45 20.63
C GLU A 357 -31.48 8.67 19.67
N SER A 358 -32.76 8.43 20.01
CA SER A 358 -33.63 7.53 19.24
C SER A 358 -33.76 7.91 17.76
N GLY A 359 -33.80 9.21 17.45
CA GLY A 359 -33.89 9.72 16.08
C GLY A 359 -32.62 9.44 15.28
N ARG A 360 -31.47 9.88 15.81
CA ARG A 360 -30.15 9.62 15.21
C ARG A 360 -29.86 8.13 15.06
N LEU A 361 -30.23 7.32 16.06
CA LEU A 361 -30.05 5.87 16.03
C LEU A 361 -30.90 5.21 14.93
N ALA A 362 -32.15 5.63 14.76
CA ALA A 362 -33.01 5.11 13.69
C ALA A 362 -32.39 5.42 12.31
N ARG A 363 -31.91 6.65 12.11
CA ARG A 363 -31.24 7.07 10.87
C ARG A 363 -29.94 6.29 10.62
N MET A 364 -29.08 6.15 11.64
CA MET A 364 -27.85 5.36 11.54
C MET A 364 -28.15 3.90 11.18
N ARG A 365 -29.14 3.27 11.82
CA ARG A 365 -29.53 1.88 11.48
C ARG A 365 -30.03 1.74 10.05
N GLU A 366 -30.74 2.72 9.53
CA GLU A 366 -31.15 2.73 8.12
C GLU A 366 -29.93 2.77 7.19
N ILE A 367 -28.96 3.64 7.48
CA ILE A 367 -27.71 3.76 6.71
C ILE A 367 -26.92 2.45 6.78
N LEU A 368 -26.74 1.88 7.97
CA LEU A 368 -26.04 0.61 8.16
C LEU A 368 -26.71 -0.55 7.43
N ARG A 369 -28.05 -0.54 7.33
CA ARG A 369 -28.79 -1.51 6.51
C ARG A 369 -28.44 -1.36 5.03
N ARG A 370 -28.35 -0.12 4.51
CA ARG A 370 -27.94 0.14 3.11
C ARG A 370 -26.48 -0.26 2.86
N VAL A 371 -25.57 0.06 3.78
CA VAL A 371 -24.18 -0.41 3.76
C VAL A 371 -24.10 -1.94 3.76
N ALA A 372 -25.00 -2.60 4.48
CA ALA A 372 -25.09 -4.04 4.53
C ALA A 372 -25.88 -4.65 3.36
N ASP A 373 -26.48 -3.88 2.46
CA ASP A 373 -27.17 -4.37 1.26
C ASP A 373 -26.20 -4.43 0.05
N THR A 374 -25.06 -3.75 0.10
CA THR A 374 -24.06 -3.75 -0.99
C THR A 374 -23.19 -5.02 -1.02
N ARG A 375 -23.64 -6.14 -0.40
CA ARG A 375 -22.93 -7.37 0.04
C ARG A 375 -22.09 -8.12 -1.00
N ASP A 376 -21.14 -7.45 -1.61
CA ASP A 376 -19.91 -8.08 -1.99
C ASP A 376 -18.98 -7.99 -0.77
N GLU A 377 -18.93 -9.05 0.05
CA GLU A 377 -18.08 -9.08 1.26
C GLU A 377 -16.59 -8.94 0.94
N SER A 378 -16.20 -9.07 -0.34
CA SER A 378 -14.84 -8.81 -0.81
C SER A 378 -14.52 -7.32 -0.99
N VAL A 379 -15.53 -6.44 -1.02
CA VAL A 379 -15.36 -4.99 -1.19
C VAL A 379 -15.25 -4.33 0.19
N PRO A 380 -14.11 -3.72 0.54
CA PRO A 380 -13.98 -2.98 1.78
C PRO A 380 -14.90 -1.77 1.81
N VAL A 381 -15.30 -1.37 3.03
CA VAL A 381 -16.19 -0.23 3.27
C VAL A 381 -15.47 0.81 4.12
N VAL A 382 -15.61 2.07 3.74
CA VAL A 382 -15.28 3.23 4.57
C VAL A 382 -16.53 4.07 4.76
N LEU A 383 -16.86 4.42 6.00
CA LEU A 383 -17.98 5.28 6.35
C LEU A 383 -17.44 6.51 7.07
N THR A 384 -17.53 7.64 6.38
CA THR A 384 -17.18 8.96 6.87
C THR A 384 -18.43 9.67 7.37
N GLY A 385 -18.28 10.67 8.23
CA GLY A 385 -19.40 11.55 8.54
C GLY A 385 -19.28 12.32 9.84
N ASP A 386 -20.13 13.34 9.92
CA ASP A 386 -20.49 14.04 11.14
C ASP A 386 -21.71 13.34 11.75
N PHE A 387 -21.51 12.67 12.88
CA PHE A 387 -22.59 11.94 13.55
C PHE A 387 -23.30 12.80 14.59
N ASN A 388 -22.80 14.01 14.85
CA ASN A 388 -23.28 14.89 15.90
C ASN A 388 -23.36 14.23 17.29
N VAL A 389 -22.66 13.12 17.52
CA VAL A 389 -22.71 12.32 18.75
C VAL A 389 -21.30 11.90 19.17
N PRO A 390 -20.98 11.89 20.47
CA PRO A 390 -19.72 11.34 20.94
C PRO A 390 -19.54 9.85 20.62
N SER A 391 -18.29 9.42 20.59
CA SER A 391 -17.96 7.99 20.54
C SER A 391 -18.25 7.30 21.87
N HIS A 392 -18.88 6.12 21.80
CA HIS A 392 -18.99 5.19 22.93
C HIS A 392 -17.62 4.72 23.46
N LEU A 393 -16.55 4.87 22.67
CA LEU A 393 -15.18 4.56 23.08
C LEU A 393 -14.51 5.73 23.80
N ASP A 394 -14.95 6.96 23.56
CA ASP A 394 -14.35 8.18 24.10
C ASP A 394 -15.04 8.59 25.41
N ARG A 395 -16.35 8.34 25.49
CA ARG A 395 -17.20 8.64 26.66
C ARG A 395 -17.97 7.40 27.15
N PRO A 396 -17.31 6.44 27.81
CA PRO A 396 -17.94 5.18 28.21
C PRO A 396 -18.95 5.32 29.36
N ASP A 397 -19.10 6.51 29.94
CA ASP A 397 -20.09 6.85 30.97
C ASP A 397 -21.54 6.84 30.45
N VAL A 398 -21.72 6.96 29.13
CA VAL A 398 -23.01 6.80 28.44
C VAL A 398 -22.82 5.78 27.32
N ALA A 399 -23.86 4.99 27.01
CA ALA A 399 -23.72 3.90 26.04
C ALA A 399 -23.53 4.35 24.58
N TRP A 400 -23.89 5.61 24.27
CA TRP A 400 -23.90 6.25 22.95
C TRP A 400 -24.33 5.28 21.82
N PRO A 401 -25.64 4.95 21.76
CA PRO A 401 -26.14 3.84 20.94
C PRO A 401 -25.89 4.01 19.44
N VAL A 402 -25.70 5.23 18.95
CA VAL A 402 -25.45 5.53 17.53
C VAL A 402 -24.10 4.98 17.08
N THR A 403 -23.01 5.35 17.76
CA THR A 403 -21.66 4.86 17.41
C THR A 403 -21.49 3.39 17.78
N ARG A 404 -22.17 2.91 18.84
CA ARG A 404 -22.21 1.49 19.18
C ARG A 404 -22.89 0.66 18.09
N ALA A 405 -23.97 1.14 17.47
CA ALA A 405 -24.63 0.44 16.38
C ALA A 405 -23.72 0.26 15.16
N ALA A 406 -22.82 1.22 14.88
CA ALA A 406 -21.84 1.08 13.81
C ALA A 406 -20.80 0.00 14.13
N GLU A 407 -20.32 -0.07 15.38
CA GLU A 407 -19.43 -1.16 15.84
C GLU A 407 -20.13 -2.53 15.75
N GLU A 408 -21.38 -2.63 16.19
CA GLU A 408 -22.19 -3.84 16.09
C GLU A 408 -22.44 -4.29 14.63
N ALA A 409 -22.44 -3.35 13.68
CA ALA A 409 -22.50 -3.61 12.24
C ALA A 409 -21.13 -4.02 11.63
N GLY A 410 -20.10 -4.13 12.46
CA GLY A 410 -18.75 -4.57 12.08
C GLY A 410 -17.86 -3.48 11.49
N LEU A 411 -18.23 -2.21 11.65
CA LEU A 411 -17.35 -1.08 11.32
C LEU A 411 -16.47 -0.75 12.52
N ARG A 412 -15.16 -0.58 12.29
CA ARG A 412 -14.19 -0.20 13.32
C ARG A 412 -13.81 1.27 13.19
N ASP A 413 -13.54 1.90 14.32
CA ASP A 413 -13.14 3.31 14.42
C ASP A 413 -11.66 3.48 14.11
N SER A 414 -11.33 4.10 12.97
CA SER A 414 -9.93 4.22 12.54
C SER A 414 -9.07 5.05 13.50
N TYR A 415 -9.66 6.08 14.12
CA TYR A 415 -8.95 6.95 15.03
C TYR A 415 -8.60 6.21 16.31
N ARG A 416 -9.51 5.38 16.83
CA ARG A 416 -9.25 4.57 18.04
C ARG A 416 -8.38 3.35 17.80
N GLU A 417 -8.35 2.82 16.58
CA GLU A 417 -7.32 1.83 16.20
C GLU A 417 -5.91 2.44 16.22
N ALA A 418 -5.75 3.67 15.73
CA ALA A 418 -4.47 4.38 15.74
C ALA A 418 -4.11 4.94 17.14
N HIS A 419 -5.11 5.40 17.88
CA HIS A 419 -4.98 6.08 19.19
C HIS A 419 -5.91 5.45 20.25
N PRO A 420 -5.52 4.31 20.84
CA PRO A 420 -6.41 3.55 21.73
C PRO A 420 -6.74 4.23 23.07
N ASP A 421 -5.99 5.26 23.47
CA ASP A 421 -6.19 5.97 24.74
C ASP A 421 -6.95 7.29 24.50
N PRO A 422 -8.25 7.37 24.84
CA PRO A 422 -9.06 8.56 24.62
C PRO A 422 -8.71 9.73 25.54
N VAL A 423 -7.98 9.51 26.64
CA VAL A 423 -7.54 10.60 27.52
C VAL A 423 -6.28 11.25 26.98
N ARG A 424 -5.33 10.42 26.51
CA ARG A 424 -4.07 10.92 25.95
C ARG A 424 -4.27 11.58 24.58
N ASP A 425 -5.07 10.96 23.73
CA ASP A 425 -5.30 11.37 22.35
C ASP A 425 -6.80 11.55 22.12
N PRO A 426 -7.41 12.65 22.63
CA PRO A 426 -8.87 12.80 22.60
C PRO A 426 -9.43 12.99 21.19
N GLY A 427 -8.64 13.54 20.26
CA GLY A 427 -9.05 13.65 18.86
C GLY A 427 -10.27 14.53 18.64
N HIS A 428 -10.40 15.62 19.40
CA HIS A 428 -11.54 16.53 19.28
C HIS A 428 -11.70 17.03 17.84
N THR A 429 -12.94 16.95 17.34
CA THR A 429 -13.38 17.49 16.07
C THR A 429 -14.39 18.62 16.24
N TRP A 430 -15.17 18.61 17.32
CA TRP A 430 -16.05 19.70 17.72
C TRP A 430 -15.52 20.39 18.98
N SER A 431 -15.13 21.66 18.96
CA SER A 431 -14.98 22.53 17.79
C SER A 431 -13.68 23.34 17.91
N PRO A 432 -12.91 23.51 16.83
CA PRO A 432 -11.72 24.35 16.81
C PRO A 432 -12.01 25.85 16.94
N VAL A 433 -13.25 26.31 16.70
CA VAL A 433 -13.60 27.75 16.74
C VAL A 433 -14.54 28.12 17.89
N HIS A 434 -15.19 27.14 18.54
CA HIS A 434 -16.04 27.39 19.71
C HIS A 434 -15.30 27.04 21.01
N ALA A 435 -14.76 28.06 21.67
CA ALA A 435 -14.20 27.92 23.02
C ALA A 435 -15.29 28.02 24.12
N GLU A 436 -16.33 28.79 23.85
CA GLU A 436 -17.49 29.00 24.71
C GLU A 436 -18.77 28.64 23.98
N HIS A 437 -19.76 28.19 24.73
CA HIS A 437 -21.08 27.82 24.24
C HIS A 437 -21.84 29.05 23.71
N GLU A 438 -22.49 28.89 22.55
CA GLU A 438 -23.12 29.97 21.77
C GLU A 438 -24.42 30.54 22.34
N ASP A 439 -24.72 30.34 23.62
CA ASP A 439 -25.91 30.88 24.30
C ASP A 439 -25.64 32.19 25.06
N GLY A 440 -24.40 32.70 25.01
CA GLY A 440 -23.97 33.88 25.75
C GLY A 440 -23.79 33.66 27.26
N SER A 441 -23.81 32.41 27.73
CA SER A 441 -23.61 32.07 29.14
C SER A 441 -22.15 32.12 29.59
N GLY A 442 -21.19 32.14 28.66
CA GLY A 442 -19.76 32.03 28.93
C GLY A 442 -19.34 30.64 29.43
N ARG A 443 -20.19 29.63 29.29
CA ARG A 443 -19.86 28.25 29.66
C ARG A 443 -18.87 27.67 28.63
N PRO A 444 -17.83 26.94 29.06
CA PRO A 444 -16.90 26.31 28.11
C PRO A 444 -17.60 25.29 27.22
N GLU A 445 -17.30 25.32 25.93
CA GLU A 445 -17.84 24.35 24.95
C GLU A 445 -17.32 22.94 25.26
N PRO A 446 -18.18 21.91 25.37
CA PRO A 446 -17.75 20.52 25.34
C PRO A 446 -16.96 20.19 24.07
N GLN A 447 -15.74 19.68 24.27
CA GLN A 447 -14.88 19.28 23.17
C GLN A 447 -15.13 17.79 22.83
N ASP A 448 -15.93 17.61 21.77
CA ASP A 448 -16.37 16.42 21.02
C ASP A 448 -15.37 15.78 20.07
N ARG A 449 -15.20 14.46 20.03
CA ARG A 449 -15.01 13.79 18.74
C ARG A 449 -16.37 13.30 18.24
N ILE A 450 -16.88 13.96 17.21
CA ILE A 450 -18.20 13.67 16.59
C ILE A 450 -18.11 13.39 15.09
N ASP A 451 -16.94 13.61 14.48
CA ASP A 451 -16.63 13.27 13.10
C ASP A 451 -15.80 11.99 13.07
N PHE A 452 -16.10 11.12 12.11
CA PHE A 452 -15.58 9.76 12.10
C PHE A 452 -15.10 9.33 10.71
N VAL A 453 -14.08 8.49 10.70
CA VAL A 453 -13.78 7.58 9.59
C VAL A 453 -13.85 6.16 10.16
N LEU A 454 -14.94 5.47 9.86
CA LEU A 454 -15.14 4.07 10.24
C LEU A 454 -14.84 3.15 9.05
N HIS A 455 -14.40 1.92 9.29
CA HIS A 455 -14.03 1.02 8.20
C HIS A 455 -14.34 -0.46 8.47
N ARG A 456 -14.44 -1.24 7.39
CA ARG A 456 -14.47 -2.70 7.41
C ARG A 456 -13.68 -3.23 6.22
N GLY A 457 -12.79 -4.19 6.45
CA GLY A 457 -12.02 -4.84 5.38
C GLY A 457 -10.75 -4.09 4.95
N LEU A 458 -10.38 -3.00 5.62
CA LEU A 458 -9.11 -2.30 5.42
C LEU A 458 -8.22 -2.38 6.67
N THR A 459 -6.95 -2.06 6.51
CA THR A 459 -5.98 -1.93 7.60
C THR A 459 -5.59 -0.47 7.76
N VAL A 460 -5.75 0.08 8.96
CA VAL A 460 -5.35 1.46 9.27
C VAL A 460 -3.83 1.53 9.40
N LEU A 461 -3.22 2.46 8.66
CA LEU A 461 -1.80 2.81 8.76
C LEU A 461 -1.57 4.03 9.65
N ASP A 462 -2.46 5.01 9.54
CA ASP A 462 -2.46 6.24 10.36
C ASP A 462 -3.88 6.83 10.40
N SER A 463 -4.22 7.56 11.46
CA SER A 463 -5.46 8.34 11.55
C SER A 463 -5.24 9.55 12.44
N ARG A 464 -5.70 10.73 12.01
CA ARG A 464 -5.49 11.99 12.74
C ARG A 464 -6.63 12.96 12.53
N THR A 465 -6.83 13.85 13.50
CA THR A 465 -7.63 15.05 13.28
C THR A 465 -6.79 16.14 12.61
N LEU A 466 -7.44 17.03 11.88
CA LEU A 466 -6.79 18.09 11.13
C LEU A 466 -7.52 19.42 11.31
N VAL A 467 -6.72 20.43 11.65
CA VAL A 467 -7.06 21.84 11.62
C VAL A 467 -5.83 22.57 11.07
N SER A 468 -6.02 23.49 10.13
CA SER A 468 -4.92 24.30 9.61
C SER A 468 -4.76 25.58 10.44
N GLY A 469 -3.53 25.84 10.90
CA GLY A 469 -3.22 27.03 11.69
C GLY A 469 -3.81 27.00 13.10
N ASP A 470 -4.03 28.19 13.67
CA ASP A 470 -4.66 28.40 14.97
C ASP A 470 -5.92 29.25 14.74
N PRO A 471 -7.09 28.62 14.50
CA PRO A 471 -8.30 29.34 14.15
C PRO A 471 -8.71 30.32 15.25
N ARG A 472 -9.07 31.55 14.87
CA ARG A 472 -9.68 32.49 15.82
C ARG A 472 -11.07 32.00 16.21
N PRO A 473 -11.48 32.24 17.47
CA PRO A 473 -12.77 31.77 17.94
C PRO A 473 -13.93 32.55 17.30
N TRP A 474 -15.10 31.93 17.30
CA TRP A 474 -16.36 32.58 16.95
C TRP A 474 -16.62 33.81 17.85
N PRO A 475 -17.09 34.95 17.31
CA PRO A 475 -17.52 35.18 15.93
C PRO A 475 -16.44 35.67 14.94
N ASP A 476 -15.18 35.83 15.37
CA ASP A 476 -14.11 36.46 14.58
C ASP A 476 -13.41 35.51 13.58
N VAL A 477 -14.21 34.69 12.89
CA VAL A 477 -13.73 33.56 12.06
C VAL A 477 -13.43 33.92 10.61
N ALA A 478 -13.93 35.05 10.10
CA ALA A 478 -13.92 35.36 8.66
C ALA A 478 -12.52 35.26 8.02
N GLY A 479 -11.48 35.64 8.75
CA GLY A 479 -10.09 35.57 8.27
C GLY A 479 -9.33 34.29 8.62
N ASN A 480 -9.96 33.26 9.17
CA ASN A 480 -9.28 32.01 9.53
C ASN A 480 -8.77 31.26 8.29
N ASP A 481 -7.64 30.58 8.43
CA ASP A 481 -7.12 29.70 7.37
C ASP A 481 -7.93 28.41 7.23
N TRP A 482 -8.45 27.91 8.36
CA TRP A 482 -9.33 26.75 8.40
C TRP A 482 -10.80 27.16 8.11
N PRO A 483 -11.43 26.67 7.03
CA PRO A 483 -12.75 27.11 6.59
C PRO A 483 -13.91 26.25 7.14
N SER A 484 -13.82 25.83 8.41
CA SER A 484 -14.84 24.99 9.06
C SER A 484 -14.80 25.18 10.58
N ASP A 485 -15.93 24.93 11.24
CA ASP A 485 -16.06 24.81 12.70
C ASP A 485 -15.86 23.37 13.20
N HIS A 486 -15.57 22.42 12.30
CA HIS A 486 -15.12 21.07 12.64
C HIS A 486 -13.65 20.86 12.26
N ALA A 487 -12.90 20.11 13.07
CA ALA A 487 -11.67 19.49 12.60
C ALA A 487 -12.03 18.33 11.65
N ALA A 488 -11.27 18.16 10.57
CA ALA A 488 -11.44 17.00 9.70
C ALA A 488 -10.80 15.76 10.33
N VAL A 489 -11.24 14.56 9.92
CA VAL A 489 -10.56 13.30 10.25
C VAL A 489 -9.94 12.74 8.98
N VAL A 490 -8.63 12.50 9.00
CA VAL A 490 -7.88 11.93 7.87
C VAL A 490 -7.31 10.58 8.27
N THR A 491 -7.66 9.53 7.54
CA THR A 491 -7.15 8.17 7.74
C THR A 491 -6.41 7.68 6.51
N VAL A 492 -5.26 7.03 6.74
CA VAL A 492 -4.49 6.33 5.71
C VAL A 492 -4.75 4.84 5.86
N PHE A 493 -5.26 4.21 4.80
CA PHE A 493 -5.49 2.76 4.75
C PHE A 493 -4.46 2.08 3.84
N ALA A 494 -4.05 0.87 4.22
CA ALA A 494 -3.37 -0.03 3.30
C ALA A 494 -4.38 -0.65 2.33
N VAL A 495 -4.06 -0.60 1.04
CA VAL A 495 -4.84 -1.20 -0.05
C VAL A 495 -3.94 -2.10 -0.90
N ALA A 496 -4.56 -3.02 -1.65
CA ALA A 496 -3.85 -3.81 -2.63
C ALA A 496 -3.21 -2.88 -3.66
N ARG A 497 -2.03 -3.25 -4.15
CA ARG A 497 -1.47 -2.54 -5.29
C ARG A 497 -2.29 -2.88 -6.52
N GLY A 498 -2.35 -1.92 -7.43
CA GLY A 498 -2.78 -2.21 -8.76
C GLY A 498 -1.88 -3.19 -9.49
N ASP A 499 -2.51 -4.18 -10.10
CA ASP A 499 -1.94 -5.01 -11.17
C ASP A 499 -1.82 -4.24 -12.51
#